data_AF-A0A445CGW4-F1
#
_entry.id   AF-A0A445CGW4-F1
#
_cell.length_a   1.000
_cell.length_b   1.000
_cell.length_c   1.000
_cell.angle_alpha   90.00
_cell.angle_beta   90.00
_cell.angle_gamma   90.00
#
_symmetry.space_group_name_H-M   'P 1'
#
loop_
_entity.id
_entity.type
_entity.pdbx_description
1 polymer ?
#
loop_
_entity_poly.entity_id
_entity_poly.type
_entity_poly.pdbx_seq_one_letter_code
_entity_poly.pdbx_strand_id
1 'polypeptide(L)'
;MLEEVDFQKEAANIEAFRRYLENMGLTREATAPKVYQYCSTQKVLTMQRLYGVPLTDLDSISSLVPNPETSLITALNVWFGSLLACESFHADVHAGNLWLLRDGRIGFLDFGIVGRISPKTWAAMEVFLGSIAIDDYDSMASSLIEMGATNKDVDVKAFAGDLEKVFSSIKELDSELVVATASGNNATTVSANIVFDERQMNALFLDVVRVSESYGLKFPREFALLLKQLLYFDRYTRLLAPNLNMLRDQRISIASNRRNRYRDSY
;
A
#
# COMPACT_ATOMS: atom_id res chain seq x y z
N MET A 1 8.24 9.50 16.54
CA MET A 1 9.45 9.94 17.29
C MET A 1 9.64 9.26 18.65
N LEU A 2 8.80 9.40 19.69
CA LEU A 2 9.01 8.64 20.95
C LEU A 2 8.71 7.13 20.84
N GLU A 3 7.85 6.71 19.90
CA GLU A 3 7.58 5.28 19.67
C GLU A 3 8.62 4.59 18.79
N GLU A 4 9.37 5.34 18.00
CA GLU A 4 10.42 4.84 17.09
C GLU A 4 11.73 4.48 17.81
N VAL A 5 11.87 4.84 19.09
CA VAL A 5 13.07 4.60 19.90
C VAL A 5 12.91 3.47 20.90
N ASP A 6 11.79 2.74 20.86
CA ASP A 6 11.53 1.58 21.71
C ASP A 6 11.51 0.28 20.91
N PHE A 7 12.67 -0.36 20.80
CA PHE A 7 12.81 -1.63 20.10
C PHE A 7 12.07 -2.81 20.74
N GLN A 8 11.56 -2.68 21.96
CA GLN A 8 10.66 -3.70 22.52
C GLN A 8 9.30 -3.69 21.82
N LYS A 9 8.83 -2.50 21.40
CA LYS A 9 7.61 -2.38 20.60
C LYS A 9 7.81 -3.00 19.23
N GLU A 10 8.92 -2.68 18.56
CA GLU A 10 9.25 -3.27 17.26
C GLU A 10 9.37 -4.79 17.34
N ALA A 11 10.02 -5.33 18.37
CA ALA A 11 10.08 -6.76 18.62
C ALA A 11 8.69 -7.42 18.75
N ALA A 12 7.75 -6.75 19.44
CA ALA A 12 6.37 -7.21 19.58
C ALA A 12 5.62 -7.17 18.25
N ASN A 13 5.86 -6.14 17.43
CA ASN A 13 5.26 -5.99 16.09
C ASN A 13 5.72 -7.11 15.15
N ILE A 14 7.03 -7.41 15.15
CA ILE A 14 7.59 -8.53 14.37
C ILE A 14 6.90 -9.84 14.75
N GLU A 15 6.76 -10.12 16.04
CA GLU A 15 6.13 -11.36 16.52
C GLU A 15 4.63 -11.42 16.23
N ALA A 16 3.93 -10.28 16.28
CA ALA A 16 2.53 -10.20 15.85
C ALA A 16 2.38 -10.52 14.35
N PHE A 17 3.26 -9.98 13.51
CA PHE A 17 3.26 -10.26 12.08
C PHE A 17 3.58 -11.72 11.77
N ARG A 18 4.56 -12.32 12.46
CA ARG A 18 4.87 -13.75 12.32
C ARG A 18 3.66 -14.64 12.65
N ARG A 19 2.95 -14.34 13.75
CA ARG A 19 1.69 -15.02 14.11
C ARG A 19 0.60 -14.83 13.07
N TYR A 20 0.48 -13.63 12.49
CA TYR A 20 -0.43 -13.38 11.38
C TYR A 20 -0.13 -14.31 10.18
N LEU A 21 1.14 -14.42 9.77
CA LEU A 21 1.54 -15.29 8.67
C LEU A 21 1.20 -16.77 8.95
N GLU A 22 1.44 -17.23 10.18
CA GLU A 22 1.09 -18.59 10.60
C GLU A 22 -0.43 -18.82 10.55
N ASN A 23 -1.23 -17.92 11.13
CA ASN A 23 -2.68 -18.02 11.18
C ASN A 23 -3.34 -17.99 9.79
N MET A 24 -2.72 -17.30 8.83
CA MET A 24 -3.20 -17.20 7.45
C MET A 24 -2.61 -18.27 6.53
N GLY A 25 -1.70 -19.11 7.02
CA GLY A 25 -1.02 -20.13 6.22
C GLY A 25 0.00 -19.57 5.21
N LEU A 26 0.47 -18.33 5.39
CA LEU A 26 1.31 -17.57 4.46
C LEU A 26 2.83 -17.76 4.67
N THR A 27 3.21 -18.72 5.52
CA THR A 27 4.62 -18.95 5.91
C THR A 27 5.51 -19.46 4.77
N ARG A 28 4.92 -19.95 3.68
CA ARG A 28 5.63 -20.39 2.46
C ARG A 28 5.88 -19.26 1.48
N GLU A 29 5.16 -18.16 1.63
CA GLU A 29 5.14 -17.00 0.75
C GLU A 29 5.92 -15.83 1.36
N ALA A 30 5.83 -15.65 2.68
CA ALA A 30 6.47 -14.55 3.39
C ALA A 30 7.00 -14.94 4.77
N THR A 31 7.88 -14.09 5.30
CA THR A 31 8.43 -14.22 6.64
C THR A 31 8.88 -12.87 7.20
N ALA A 32 9.09 -12.82 8.50
CA ALA A 32 9.80 -11.75 9.20
C ALA A 32 10.86 -12.36 10.13
N PRO A 33 11.95 -11.64 10.45
CA PRO A 33 13.01 -12.15 11.32
C PRO A 33 12.47 -12.72 12.63
N LYS A 34 12.98 -13.88 13.07
CA LYS A 34 12.76 -14.31 14.47
C LYS A 34 13.47 -13.34 15.41
N VAL A 35 12.78 -12.81 16.42
CA VAL A 35 13.39 -11.96 17.44
C VAL A 35 14.09 -12.80 18.50
N TYR A 36 15.30 -12.43 18.87
CA TYR A 36 16.05 -13.03 19.99
C TYR A 36 15.86 -12.18 21.25
N GLN A 37 14.73 -12.39 21.95
CA GLN A 37 14.29 -11.56 23.08
C GLN A 37 15.36 -11.38 24.18
N TYR A 38 16.14 -12.43 24.47
CA TYR A 38 17.21 -12.40 25.47
C TYR A 38 18.42 -11.53 25.08
N CYS A 39 18.56 -11.20 23.80
CA CYS A 39 19.57 -10.29 23.27
C CYS A 39 18.99 -8.92 22.87
N SER A 40 17.73 -8.65 23.21
CA SER A 40 17.04 -7.42 22.83
C SER A 40 16.71 -6.57 24.06
N THR A 41 16.78 -5.26 23.90
CA THR A 41 16.47 -4.24 24.89
C THR A 41 15.70 -3.10 24.21
N GLN A 42 15.30 -2.06 24.95
CA GLN A 42 14.69 -0.87 24.35
C GLN A 42 15.61 -0.17 23.32
N LYS A 43 16.94 -0.34 23.43
CA LYS A 43 17.93 0.36 22.60
C LYS A 43 18.69 -0.55 21.62
N VAL A 44 18.51 -1.87 21.71
CA VAL A 44 19.12 -2.84 20.81
C VAL A 44 18.10 -3.91 20.43
N LEU A 45 17.83 -4.09 19.14
CA LEU A 45 17.02 -5.19 18.63
C LEU A 45 17.93 -6.26 18.02
N THR A 46 17.90 -7.48 18.56
CA THR A 46 18.61 -8.62 17.98
C THR A 46 17.61 -9.58 17.33
N MET A 47 17.81 -9.88 16.05
CA MET A 47 16.90 -10.72 15.27
C MET A 47 17.63 -11.61 14.26
N GLN A 48 16.91 -12.59 13.71
CA GLN A 48 17.40 -13.51 12.69
C GLN A 48 17.87 -12.75 11.46
N ARG A 49 19.11 -13.00 11.04
CA ARG A 49 19.61 -12.53 9.75
C ARG A 49 18.91 -13.27 8.63
N LEU A 50 18.24 -12.52 7.75
CA LEU A 50 17.70 -13.03 6.49
C LEU A 50 18.72 -12.83 5.36
N TYR A 51 18.64 -13.68 4.34
CA TYR A 51 19.53 -13.65 3.18
C TYR A 51 18.69 -13.57 1.90
N GLY A 52 18.86 -12.48 1.17
CA GLY A 52 18.08 -12.18 -0.02
C GLY A 52 18.59 -10.91 -0.68
N VAL A 53 17.80 -10.37 -1.58
CA VAL A 53 18.04 -9.10 -2.26
C VAL A 53 16.86 -8.15 -2.02
N PRO A 54 17.10 -6.84 -1.86
CA PRO A 54 16.00 -5.87 -1.76
C PRO A 54 15.09 -5.93 -2.98
N LEU A 55 13.78 -5.75 -2.79
CA LEU A 55 12.83 -5.65 -3.91
C LEU A 55 13.07 -4.39 -4.78
N THR A 56 13.89 -3.46 -4.31
CA THR A 56 14.33 -2.28 -5.08
C THR A 56 15.46 -2.57 -6.06
N ASP A 57 16.15 -3.70 -5.93
CA ASP A 57 17.31 -4.06 -6.76
C ASP A 57 16.86 -4.99 -7.90
N LEU A 58 16.32 -4.37 -8.95
CA LEU A 58 15.70 -5.04 -10.10
C LEU A 58 16.67 -5.99 -10.83
N ASP A 59 17.91 -5.54 -11.00
CA ASP A 59 18.96 -6.29 -11.68
C ASP A 59 19.23 -7.59 -10.94
N SER A 60 19.38 -7.52 -9.61
CA SER A 60 19.55 -8.70 -8.76
C SER A 60 18.32 -9.61 -8.76
N ILE A 61 17.10 -9.08 -8.69
CA ILE A 61 15.86 -9.89 -8.64
C ILE A 61 15.67 -10.69 -9.94
N SER A 62 15.92 -10.08 -11.10
CA SER A 62 15.79 -10.74 -12.40
C SER A 62 16.69 -11.97 -12.55
N SER A 63 17.81 -11.99 -11.82
CA SER A 63 18.73 -13.13 -11.78
C SER A 63 18.31 -14.24 -10.80
N LEU A 64 17.47 -13.92 -9.81
CA LEU A 64 17.06 -14.81 -8.73
C LEU A 64 15.74 -15.53 -9.02
N VAL A 65 14.83 -14.88 -9.74
CA VAL A 65 13.52 -15.46 -10.07
C VAL A 65 13.13 -15.20 -11.53
N PRO A 66 12.48 -16.18 -12.17
CA PRO A 66 12.00 -16.01 -13.54
C PRO A 66 10.85 -15.01 -13.66
N ASN A 67 10.15 -14.69 -12.55
CA ASN A 67 9.03 -13.76 -12.53
C ASN A 67 9.06 -12.83 -11.29
N PRO A 68 9.70 -11.66 -11.40
CA PRO A 68 9.72 -10.63 -10.35
C PRO A 68 8.34 -10.08 -9.98
N GLU A 69 7.41 -10.02 -10.94
CA GLU A 69 6.05 -9.49 -10.75
C GLU A 69 5.27 -10.33 -9.71
N THR A 70 5.38 -11.66 -9.78
CA THR A 70 4.73 -12.55 -8.79
C THR A 70 5.20 -12.26 -7.36
N SER A 71 6.49 -11.98 -7.19
CA SER A 71 7.07 -11.65 -5.87
C SER A 71 6.49 -10.35 -5.32
N LEU A 72 6.29 -9.36 -6.18
CA LEU A 72 5.69 -8.09 -5.82
C LEU A 72 4.20 -8.22 -5.47
N ILE A 73 3.44 -9.00 -6.25
CA ILE A 73 2.03 -9.28 -5.96
C ILE A 73 1.89 -10.00 -4.61
N THR A 74 2.75 -10.98 -4.34
CA THR A 74 2.76 -11.66 -3.03
C THR A 74 3.07 -10.68 -1.89
N ALA A 75 4.08 -9.81 -2.06
CA ALA A 75 4.42 -8.81 -1.06
C ALA A 75 3.24 -7.85 -0.78
N LEU A 76 2.56 -7.39 -1.83
CA LEU A 76 1.38 -6.53 -1.74
C LEU A 76 0.24 -7.22 -1.00
N ASN A 77 -0.10 -8.46 -1.38
CA ASN A 77 -1.18 -9.21 -0.74
C ASN A 77 -0.92 -9.47 0.75
N VAL A 78 0.31 -9.82 1.11
CA VAL A 78 0.70 -10.03 2.51
C VAL A 78 0.63 -8.71 3.28
N TRP A 79 1.10 -7.61 2.68
CA TRP A 79 1.01 -6.29 3.31
C TRP A 79 -0.45 -5.85 3.52
N PHE A 80 -1.28 -5.90 2.49
CA PHE A 80 -2.71 -5.58 2.56
C PHE A 80 -3.44 -6.43 3.61
N GLY A 81 -3.21 -7.74 3.62
CA GLY A 81 -3.80 -8.62 4.62
C GLY A 81 -3.35 -8.32 6.05
N SER A 82 -2.10 -7.88 6.24
CA SER A 82 -1.57 -7.53 7.56
C SER A 82 -2.21 -6.26 8.15
N LEU A 83 -2.64 -5.31 7.30
CA LEU A 83 -3.29 -4.06 7.72
C LEU A 83 -4.59 -4.32 8.50
N LEU A 84 -5.26 -5.43 8.21
CA LEU A 84 -6.52 -5.85 8.82
C LEU A 84 -6.37 -6.80 9.99
N ALA A 85 -5.35 -7.64 9.95
CA ALA A 85 -5.22 -8.78 10.85
C ALA A 85 -4.30 -8.48 12.04
N CYS A 86 -3.39 -7.52 11.91
CA CYS A 86 -2.53 -7.09 12.99
C CYS A 86 -3.14 -5.88 13.72
N GLU A 87 -3.01 -5.85 15.06
CA GLU A 87 -3.42 -4.69 15.86
C GLU A 87 -2.65 -3.41 15.52
N SER A 88 -1.48 -3.58 14.92
CA SER A 88 -0.54 -2.56 14.51
C SER A 88 0.00 -2.95 13.14
N PHE A 89 -0.11 -2.07 12.15
CA PHE A 89 0.38 -2.37 10.80
C PHE A 89 1.74 -1.74 10.56
N HIS A 90 2.53 -2.34 9.68
CA HIS A 90 3.79 -1.76 9.24
C HIS A 90 3.53 -0.51 8.40
N ALA A 91 3.63 0.66 9.03
CA ALA A 91 3.23 1.93 8.44
C ALA A 91 4.28 2.55 7.52
N ASP A 92 5.49 1.99 7.48
CA ASP A 92 6.53 2.43 6.55
C ASP A 92 7.07 1.29 5.67
N VAL A 93 6.18 0.44 5.12
CA VAL A 93 6.66 -0.58 4.16
C VAL A 93 7.08 0.17 2.91
N HIS A 94 8.37 0.47 2.81
CA HIS A 94 9.01 0.81 1.55
C HIS A 94 9.72 -0.43 1.03
N ALA A 95 9.82 -0.59 -0.29
CA ALA A 95 10.41 -1.82 -0.85
C ALA A 95 11.87 -2.06 -0.43
N GLY A 96 12.57 -1.06 0.12
CA GLY A 96 13.88 -1.27 0.79
C GLY A 96 13.85 -2.23 1.99
N ASN A 97 12.70 -2.36 2.68
CA ASN A 97 12.48 -3.25 3.81
C ASN A 97 11.81 -4.57 3.42
N LEU A 98 11.56 -4.76 2.11
CA LEU A 98 11.05 -6.00 1.54
C LEU A 98 12.15 -6.68 0.74
N TRP A 99 12.49 -7.90 1.12
CA TRP A 99 13.53 -8.66 0.45
C TRP A 99 12.94 -9.89 -0.22
N LEU A 100 13.39 -10.18 -1.43
CA LEU A 100 13.24 -11.51 -2.01
C LEU A 100 14.33 -12.41 -1.45
N LEU A 101 13.93 -13.39 -0.64
CA LEU A 101 14.85 -14.32 0.00
C LEU A 101 15.30 -15.40 -0.98
N ARG A 102 16.47 -15.99 -0.71
CA ARG A 102 17.04 -17.08 -1.52
C ARG A 102 16.16 -18.33 -1.56
N ASP A 103 15.26 -18.49 -0.61
CA ASP A 103 14.29 -19.59 -0.54
C ASP A 103 12.96 -19.26 -1.24
N GLY A 104 12.86 -18.12 -1.91
CA GLY A 104 11.69 -17.69 -2.68
C GLY A 104 10.64 -16.93 -1.87
N ARG A 105 10.81 -16.77 -0.56
CA ARG A 105 9.88 -16.02 0.30
C ARG A 105 10.14 -14.52 0.25
N ILE A 106 9.12 -13.73 0.58
CA ILE A 106 9.26 -12.30 0.86
C ILE A 106 9.61 -12.08 2.33
N GLY A 107 10.77 -11.48 2.60
CA GLY A 107 11.20 -11.06 3.93
C GLY A 107 10.78 -9.63 4.24
N PHE A 108 10.01 -9.43 5.30
CA PHE A 108 9.66 -8.12 5.87
C PHE A 108 10.63 -7.82 7.02
N LEU A 109 11.41 -6.75 6.95
CA LEU A 109 12.57 -6.54 7.83
C LEU A 109 12.39 -5.53 8.96
N ASP A 110 11.83 -4.37 8.66
CA ASP A 110 11.58 -3.28 9.60
C ASP A 110 10.18 -3.49 10.18
N PHE A 111 9.91 -3.06 11.41
CA PHE A 111 8.55 -2.89 11.99
C PHE A 111 8.50 -1.71 12.98
N GLY A 112 9.37 -0.72 12.80
CA GLY A 112 9.61 0.39 13.71
C GLY A 112 8.54 1.48 13.70
N ILE A 113 7.89 1.72 12.55
CA ILE A 113 6.72 2.61 12.47
C ILE A 113 5.47 1.76 12.32
N VAL A 114 4.62 1.77 13.35
CA VAL A 114 3.31 1.15 13.28
C VAL A 114 2.18 2.13 13.51
N GLY A 115 1.18 2.10 12.61
CA GLY A 115 -0.08 2.78 12.80
C GLY A 115 -1.16 1.81 13.25
N ARG A 116 -2.32 2.33 13.65
CA ARG A 116 -3.52 1.52 13.90
C ARG A 116 -4.67 2.07 13.08
N ILE A 117 -5.12 1.31 12.08
CA ILE A 117 -6.33 1.67 11.32
C ILE A 117 -7.50 0.93 11.96
N SER A 118 -8.54 1.66 12.33
CA SER A 118 -9.76 1.02 12.85
C SER A 118 -10.40 0.15 11.76
N PRO A 119 -11.02 -1.00 12.08
CA PRO A 119 -11.69 -1.83 11.07
C PRO A 119 -12.72 -1.05 10.23
N LYS A 120 -13.37 -0.04 10.83
CA LYS A 120 -14.30 0.85 10.14
C LYS A 120 -13.58 1.72 9.10
N THR A 121 -12.50 2.38 9.52
CA THR A 121 -11.66 3.19 8.62
C THR A 121 -11.13 2.33 7.47
N TRP A 122 -10.65 1.13 7.76
CA TRP A 122 -10.16 0.21 6.73
C TRP A 122 -11.27 -0.18 5.73
N ALA A 123 -12.46 -0.54 6.20
CA ALA A 123 -13.57 -0.90 5.31
C ALA A 123 -13.94 0.27 4.38
N ALA A 124 -13.99 1.50 4.88
CA ALA A 124 -14.22 2.67 4.05
C ALA A 124 -13.05 2.92 3.07
N MET A 125 -11.80 2.63 3.46
CA MET A 125 -10.65 2.69 2.54
C MET A 125 -10.74 1.66 1.41
N GLU A 126 -11.15 0.43 1.70
CA GLU A 126 -11.36 -0.61 0.67
C GLU A 126 -12.37 -0.14 -0.37
N VAL A 127 -13.48 0.45 0.08
CA VAL A 127 -14.51 1.00 -0.82
C VAL A 127 -13.93 2.15 -1.61
N PHE A 128 -13.25 3.11 -0.97
CA PHE A 128 -12.60 4.23 -1.66
C PHE A 128 -11.65 3.76 -2.77
N LEU A 129 -10.71 2.85 -2.46
CA LEU A 129 -9.74 2.34 -3.43
C LEU A 129 -10.42 1.53 -4.55
N GLY A 130 -11.43 0.72 -4.21
CA GLY A 130 -12.22 -0.02 -5.19
C GLY A 130 -13.03 0.88 -6.11
N SER A 131 -13.55 1.99 -5.60
CA SER A 131 -14.32 2.95 -6.38
C SER A 131 -13.46 3.70 -7.39
N ILE A 132 -12.19 4.01 -7.08
CA ILE A 132 -11.22 4.59 -8.03
C ILE A 132 -11.11 3.71 -9.28
N ALA A 133 -11.06 2.39 -9.10
CA ALA A 133 -10.88 1.45 -10.21
C ALA A 133 -12.01 1.52 -11.24
N ILE A 134 -13.25 1.81 -10.81
CA ILE A 134 -14.47 1.82 -11.62
C ILE A 134 -15.07 3.21 -11.83
N ASP A 135 -14.35 4.27 -11.48
CA ASP A 135 -14.80 5.67 -11.58
C ASP A 135 -16.13 5.94 -10.84
N ASP A 136 -16.38 5.27 -9.71
CA ASP A 136 -17.59 5.46 -8.89
C ASP A 136 -17.39 6.58 -7.85
N TYR A 137 -17.55 7.83 -8.29
CA TYR A 137 -17.31 9.01 -7.45
C TYR A 137 -18.29 9.15 -6.28
N ASP A 138 -19.50 8.60 -6.39
CA ASP A 138 -20.48 8.59 -5.30
C ASP A 138 -20.02 7.72 -4.13
N SER A 139 -19.53 6.51 -4.44
CA SER A 139 -18.96 5.62 -3.44
C SER A 139 -17.64 6.15 -2.89
N MET A 140 -16.81 6.81 -3.72
CA MET A 140 -15.60 7.51 -3.23
C MET A 140 -15.95 8.59 -2.21
N ALA A 141 -16.90 9.48 -2.53
CA ALA A 141 -17.32 10.57 -1.65
C ALA A 141 -17.87 10.03 -0.32
N SER A 142 -18.77 9.04 -0.39
CA SER A 142 -19.35 8.41 0.80
C SER A 142 -18.28 7.79 1.70
N SER A 143 -17.28 7.13 1.09
CA SER A 143 -16.18 6.48 1.82
C SER A 143 -15.25 7.49 2.50
N LEU A 144 -14.92 8.59 1.81
CA LEU A 144 -14.12 9.68 2.38
C LEU A 144 -14.86 10.39 3.52
N ILE A 145 -16.18 10.54 3.43
CA ILE A 145 -17.01 11.04 4.53
C ILE A 145 -16.99 10.07 5.72
N GLU A 146 -17.06 8.76 5.46
CA GLU A 146 -17.04 7.75 6.54
C GLU A 146 -15.68 7.68 7.26
N MET A 147 -14.58 7.87 6.53
CA MET A 147 -13.23 7.93 7.08
C MET A 147 -12.93 9.25 7.81
N GLY A 148 -13.41 10.35 7.26
CA GLY A 148 -13.15 11.70 7.75
C GLY A 148 -13.99 12.02 8.98
N ALA A 149 -13.37 12.65 9.98
CA ALA A 149 -14.12 13.27 11.05
C ALA A 149 -14.62 14.65 10.58
N THR A 150 -15.93 14.84 10.48
CA THR A 150 -16.56 16.14 10.19
C THR A 150 -17.73 16.41 11.11
N ASN A 151 -17.92 17.67 11.47
CA ASN A 151 -19.08 18.16 12.23
C ASN A 151 -20.13 18.78 11.30
N LYS A 152 -19.90 18.76 9.98
CA LYS A 152 -20.80 19.30 8.97
C LYS A 152 -21.51 18.15 8.27
N ASP A 153 -22.77 18.39 7.92
CA ASP A 153 -23.46 17.54 6.96
C ASP A 153 -22.85 17.80 5.58
N VAL A 154 -22.27 16.76 4.97
CA VAL A 154 -21.57 16.87 3.69
C VAL A 154 -22.53 16.43 2.59
N ASP A 155 -22.79 17.32 1.64
CA ASP A 155 -23.53 16.96 0.42
C ASP A 155 -22.68 16.00 -0.42
N VAL A 156 -23.03 14.72 -0.33
CA VAL A 156 -22.35 13.62 -1.02
C VAL A 156 -22.31 13.84 -2.53
N LYS A 157 -23.39 14.38 -3.12
CA LYS A 157 -23.50 14.56 -4.57
C LYS A 157 -22.64 15.72 -5.05
N ALA A 158 -22.65 16.82 -4.32
CA ALA A 158 -21.75 17.94 -4.61
C ALA A 158 -20.29 17.49 -4.49
N PHE A 159 -19.94 16.76 -3.42
CA PHE A 159 -18.58 16.28 -3.19
C PHE A 159 -18.13 15.28 -4.26
N ALA A 160 -18.98 14.34 -4.66
CA ALA A 160 -18.71 13.41 -5.75
C ALA A 160 -18.41 14.14 -7.06
N GLY A 161 -19.18 15.19 -7.39
CA GLY A 161 -18.94 16.00 -8.59
C GLY A 161 -17.61 16.77 -8.56
N ASP A 162 -17.15 17.19 -7.38
CA ASP A 162 -15.83 17.83 -7.25
C ASP A 162 -14.69 16.82 -7.32
N LEU A 163 -14.87 15.60 -6.78
CA LEU A 163 -13.94 14.50 -6.98
C LEU A 163 -13.82 14.13 -8.47
N GLU A 164 -14.94 14.04 -9.19
CA GLU A 164 -14.95 13.77 -10.63
C GLU A 164 -14.11 14.78 -11.42
N LYS A 165 -14.18 16.07 -11.08
CA LYS A 165 -13.35 17.10 -11.72
C LYS A 165 -11.87 16.89 -11.46
N VAL A 166 -11.49 16.55 -10.23
CA VAL A 166 -10.09 16.23 -9.86
C VAL A 166 -9.57 15.08 -10.72
N PHE A 167 -10.28 13.96 -10.75
CA PHE A 167 -9.84 12.78 -11.52
C PHE A 167 -9.87 13.01 -13.04
N SER A 168 -10.83 13.78 -13.55
CA SER A 168 -10.93 14.08 -14.99
C SER A 168 -9.78 14.96 -15.46
N SER A 169 -9.37 15.95 -14.66
CA SER A 169 -8.26 16.86 -15.01
C SER A 169 -6.93 16.12 -15.25
N ILE A 170 -6.73 15.00 -14.55
CA ILE A 170 -5.52 14.18 -14.68
C ILE A 170 -5.61 13.24 -15.89
N LYS A 171 -6.79 12.67 -16.17
CA LYS A 171 -7.02 11.85 -17.38
C LYS A 171 -6.77 12.63 -18.67
N GLU A 172 -7.10 13.92 -18.68
CA GLU A 172 -6.83 14.82 -19.82
C GLU A 172 -5.31 15.04 -19.99
N LEU A 173 -4.58 15.30 -18.89
CA LEU A 173 -3.12 15.48 -18.91
C LEU A 173 -2.37 14.23 -19.37
N ASP A 174 -2.83 13.04 -18.98
CA ASP A 174 -2.26 11.76 -19.46
C ASP A 174 -2.45 11.58 -20.97
N SER A 175 -3.64 11.92 -21.47
CA SER A 175 -3.96 11.79 -22.90
C SER A 175 -3.08 12.70 -23.76
N GLU A 176 -2.82 13.93 -23.33
CA GLU A 176 -1.93 14.87 -24.03
C GLU A 176 -0.46 14.40 -24.06
N LEU A 177 0.02 13.79 -22.96
CA LEU A 177 1.40 13.30 -22.87
C LEU A 177 1.63 12.04 -23.72
N VAL A 178 0.68 11.10 -23.76
CA VAL A 178 0.78 9.89 -24.60
C VAL A 178 0.95 10.29 -26.08
N VAL A 179 0.26 11.34 -26.53
CA VAL A 179 0.41 11.87 -27.90
C VAL A 179 1.81 12.47 -28.12
N ALA A 180 2.37 13.18 -27.14
CA ALA A 180 3.70 13.78 -27.25
C ALA A 180 4.84 12.75 -27.25
N THR A 181 4.69 11.65 -26.51
CA THR A 181 5.75 10.64 -26.29
C THR A 181 5.81 9.57 -27.37
N ALA A 182 4.72 9.36 -28.12
CA ALA A 182 4.70 8.51 -29.32
C ALA A 182 5.66 8.96 -30.43
N SER A 183 6.26 10.16 -30.30
CA SER A 183 7.19 10.75 -31.28
C SER A 183 8.68 10.60 -30.92
N GLY A 184 9.06 9.91 -29.84
CA GLY A 184 10.46 9.84 -29.35
C GLY A 184 10.99 8.46 -28.91
N ASN A 185 12.32 8.28 -28.92
CA ASN A 185 13.04 7.03 -28.65
C ASN A 185 12.77 6.38 -27.27
N ASN A 186 12.72 5.04 -27.25
CA ASN A 186 12.06 4.20 -26.24
C ASN A 186 12.63 4.17 -24.80
N ALA A 187 13.94 4.42 -24.56
CA ALA A 187 14.50 4.26 -23.21
C ALA A 187 14.34 5.52 -22.33
N THR A 188 14.57 6.70 -22.94
CA THR A 188 14.41 7.99 -22.28
C THR A 188 12.94 8.34 -22.08
N THR A 189 12.06 7.92 -23.01
CA THR A 189 10.60 8.10 -22.90
C THR A 189 10.00 7.27 -21.78
N VAL A 190 10.41 6.01 -21.59
CA VAL A 190 9.92 5.18 -20.47
C VAL A 190 10.30 5.79 -19.12
N SER A 191 11.55 6.24 -18.96
CA SER A 191 11.99 6.89 -17.71
C SER A 191 11.26 8.20 -17.45
N ALA A 192 11.01 9.00 -18.49
CA ALA A 192 10.26 10.25 -18.38
C ALA A 192 8.78 10.01 -18.03
N ASN A 193 8.16 8.98 -18.62
CA ASN A 193 6.77 8.62 -18.36
C ASN A 193 6.55 8.16 -16.91
N ILE A 194 7.45 7.33 -16.37
CA ILE A 194 7.38 6.87 -14.97
C ILE A 194 7.47 8.06 -14.00
N VAL A 195 8.42 8.98 -14.22
CA VAL A 195 8.61 10.17 -13.35
C VAL A 195 7.45 11.14 -13.46
N PHE A 196 6.87 11.30 -14.65
CA PHE A 196 5.75 12.20 -14.88
C PHE A 196 4.47 11.70 -14.21
N ASP A 197 4.16 10.42 -14.39
CA ASP A 197 2.97 9.79 -13.82
C ASP A 197 3.12 9.63 -12.27
N GLU A 198 4.34 9.46 -11.72
CA GLU A 198 4.58 9.58 -10.25
C GLU A 198 4.21 10.97 -9.72
N ARG A 199 4.55 12.05 -10.44
CA ARG A 199 4.18 13.42 -10.04
C ARG A 199 2.66 13.64 -10.12
N GLN A 200 2.01 13.10 -11.13
CA GLN A 200 0.56 13.19 -11.29
C GLN A 200 -0.19 12.46 -10.19
N MET A 201 0.21 11.22 -9.87
CA MET A 201 -0.44 10.45 -8.81
C MET A 201 -0.30 11.14 -7.44
N ASN A 202 0.88 11.68 -7.14
CA ASN A 202 1.09 12.48 -5.94
C ASN A 202 0.19 13.74 -5.92
N ALA A 203 0.07 14.45 -7.05
CA ALA A 203 -0.80 15.61 -7.17
C ALA A 203 -2.28 15.23 -6.99
N LEU A 204 -2.72 14.12 -7.59
CA LEU A 204 -4.08 13.58 -7.44
C LEU A 204 -4.45 13.40 -5.97
N PHE A 205 -3.61 12.71 -5.20
CA PHE A 205 -3.89 12.46 -3.78
C PHE A 205 -3.92 13.76 -2.97
N LEU A 206 -3.02 14.71 -3.26
CA LEU A 206 -3.04 16.02 -2.60
C LEU A 206 -4.32 16.79 -2.91
N ASP A 207 -4.80 16.74 -4.15
CA ASP A 207 -6.03 17.42 -4.56
C ASP A 207 -7.27 16.75 -3.98
N VAL A 208 -7.31 15.40 -3.92
CA VAL A 208 -8.36 14.67 -3.19
C VAL A 208 -8.41 15.10 -1.72
N VAL A 209 -7.25 15.21 -1.05
CA VAL A 209 -7.16 15.68 0.34
C VAL A 209 -7.65 17.13 0.46
N ARG A 210 -7.20 18.04 -0.41
CA ARG A 210 -7.61 19.45 -0.41
C ARG A 210 -9.11 19.62 -0.63
N VAL A 211 -9.68 18.91 -1.60
CA VAL A 211 -11.12 18.95 -1.86
C VAL A 211 -11.86 18.41 -0.64
N SER A 212 -11.43 17.29 -0.07
CA SER A 212 -12.02 16.74 1.16
C SER A 212 -11.99 17.74 2.34
N GLU A 213 -10.88 18.43 2.54
CA GLU A 213 -10.74 19.47 3.57
C GLU A 213 -11.68 20.66 3.32
N SER A 214 -11.96 21.03 2.07
CA SER A 214 -12.93 22.09 1.75
C SER A 214 -14.35 21.76 2.18
N TYR A 215 -14.72 20.46 2.18
CA TYR A 215 -15.97 19.95 2.73
C TYR A 215 -15.94 19.77 4.26
N GLY A 216 -14.81 20.08 4.91
CA GLY A 216 -14.63 20.01 6.36
C GLY A 216 -14.21 18.64 6.88
N LEU A 217 -13.82 17.72 6.01
CA LEU A 217 -13.30 16.41 6.41
C LEU A 217 -11.90 16.58 7.01
N LYS A 218 -11.66 15.89 8.13
CA LYS A 218 -10.34 15.74 8.73
C LYS A 218 -9.99 14.28 8.81
N PHE A 219 -8.97 13.87 8.06
CA PHE A 219 -8.53 12.48 8.04
C PHE A 219 -7.60 12.15 9.21
N PRO A 220 -7.67 10.92 9.72
CA PRO A 220 -6.70 10.42 10.68
C PRO A 220 -5.30 10.33 10.04
N ARG A 221 -4.23 10.47 10.83
CA ARG A 221 -2.84 10.43 10.35
C ARG A 221 -2.53 9.14 9.59
N GLU A 222 -3.16 8.05 10.01
CA GLU A 222 -3.01 6.72 9.45
C GLU A 222 -3.48 6.63 7.99
N PHE A 223 -4.49 7.43 7.61
CA PHE A 223 -4.93 7.53 6.22
C PHE A 223 -3.82 8.09 5.32
N ALA A 224 -3.19 9.20 5.75
CA ALA A 224 -2.10 9.80 5.00
C ALA A 224 -0.87 8.87 4.92
N LEU A 225 -0.55 8.16 6.00
CA LEU A 225 0.53 7.15 5.99
C LEU A 225 0.25 6.04 4.97
N LEU A 226 -0.97 5.52 4.93
CA LEU A 226 -1.32 4.47 3.99
C LEU A 226 -1.31 4.95 2.53
N LEU A 227 -1.83 6.13 2.24
CA LEU A 227 -1.74 6.73 0.89
C LEU A 227 -0.29 6.87 0.44
N LYS A 228 0.59 7.33 1.35
CA LYS A 228 2.03 7.41 1.08
C LYS A 228 2.61 6.03 0.75
N GLN A 229 2.17 4.97 1.40
CA GLN A 229 2.67 3.62 1.12
C GLN A 229 2.15 3.07 -0.20
N LEU A 230 0.90 3.35 -0.57
CA LEU A 230 0.38 3.03 -1.90
C LEU A 230 1.18 3.70 -3.00
N LEU A 231 1.54 4.97 -2.83
CA LEU A 231 2.40 5.71 -3.76
C LEU A 231 3.78 5.08 -3.90
N TYR A 232 4.39 4.63 -2.79
CA TYR A 232 5.65 3.91 -2.86
C TYR A 232 5.52 2.61 -3.64
N PHE A 233 4.49 1.81 -3.37
CA PHE A 233 4.28 0.56 -4.09
C PHE A 233 3.99 0.78 -5.58
N ASP A 234 3.19 1.78 -5.93
CA ASP A 234 2.88 2.15 -7.31
C ASP A 234 4.16 2.43 -8.12
N ARG A 235 5.11 3.17 -7.51
CA ARG A 235 6.44 3.39 -8.10
C ARG A 235 7.18 2.08 -8.37
N TYR A 236 7.14 1.11 -7.45
CA TYR A 236 7.82 -0.18 -7.63
C TYR A 236 7.11 -1.09 -8.63
N THR A 237 5.78 -1.08 -8.68
CA THR A 237 5.03 -1.80 -9.71
C THR A 237 5.41 -1.30 -11.09
N ARG A 238 5.58 0.01 -11.29
CA ARG A 238 6.01 0.54 -12.60
C ARG A 238 7.40 0.08 -13.02
N LEU A 239 8.29 -0.13 -12.05
CA LEU A 239 9.66 -0.60 -12.30
C LEU A 239 9.73 -2.11 -12.56
N LEU A 240 8.98 -2.91 -11.79
CA LEU A 240 9.04 -4.37 -11.81
C LEU A 240 8.02 -5.02 -12.75
N ALA A 241 6.90 -4.35 -12.97
CA ALA A 241 5.73 -4.84 -13.67
C ALA A 241 4.97 -3.66 -14.31
N PRO A 242 5.51 -3.00 -15.34
CA PRO A 242 4.96 -1.74 -15.88
C PRO A 242 3.52 -1.82 -16.40
N ASN A 243 3.00 -3.03 -16.66
CA ASN A 243 1.62 -3.26 -17.09
C ASN A 243 0.67 -3.56 -15.91
N LEU A 244 1.18 -3.65 -14.68
CA LEU A 244 0.42 -3.95 -13.48
C LEU A 244 -0.23 -2.68 -12.94
N ASN A 245 -1.55 -2.60 -13.00
CA ASN A 245 -2.31 -1.57 -12.29
C ASN A 245 -2.76 -2.11 -10.93
N MET A 246 -2.13 -1.65 -9.84
CA MET A 246 -2.39 -2.17 -8.49
C MET A 246 -3.86 -2.10 -8.06
N LEU A 247 -4.58 -1.06 -8.49
CA LEU A 247 -5.97 -0.83 -8.09
C LEU A 247 -6.96 -1.66 -8.92
N ARG A 248 -6.54 -2.15 -10.09
CA ARG A 248 -7.39 -2.89 -11.04
C ARG A 248 -7.02 -4.36 -11.19
N ASP A 249 -5.85 -4.78 -10.71
CA ASP A 249 -5.39 -6.17 -10.86
C ASP A 249 -6.10 -7.11 -9.88
N GLN A 250 -6.82 -8.10 -10.42
CA GLN A 250 -7.59 -9.06 -9.65
C GLN A 250 -6.74 -9.99 -8.76
N ARG A 251 -5.43 -10.08 -9.02
CA ARG A 251 -4.49 -10.85 -8.19
C ARG A 251 -4.11 -10.09 -6.92
N ILE A 252 -4.40 -8.79 -6.83
CA ILE A 252 -4.15 -7.95 -5.65
C ILE A 252 -5.45 -7.82 -4.86
N SER A 253 -5.49 -8.42 -3.68
CA SER A 253 -6.66 -8.40 -2.80
C SER A 253 -6.59 -7.21 -1.84
N ILE A 254 -6.96 -6.02 -2.31
CA ILE A 254 -7.10 -4.84 -1.46
C ILE A 254 -8.36 -4.96 -0.59
N ALA A 255 -9.44 -5.48 -1.16
CA ALA A 255 -10.66 -5.81 -0.44
C ALA A 255 -10.52 -7.16 0.26
N SER A 256 -10.78 -7.19 1.56
CA SER A 256 -10.89 -8.44 2.29
C SER A 256 -12.06 -9.25 1.74
N ASN A 257 -11.77 -10.47 1.30
CA ASN A 257 -12.77 -11.50 1.03
C ASN A 257 -13.44 -11.99 2.33
N ARG A 258 -13.96 -11.08 3.17
CA ARG A 258 -14.79 -11.42 4.34
C ARG A 258 -16.17 -11.96 3.94
N ARG A 259 -16.58 -11.82 2.67
CA ARG A 259 -17.87 -12.36 2.20
C ARG A 259 -17.94 -13.88 2.05
N ASN A 260 -16.82 -14.61 2.06
CA ASN A 260 -16.85 -16.07 1.82
C ASN A 260 -16.71 -16.98 3.04
N ARG A 261 -16.52 -16.47 4.27
CA ARG A 261 -16.38 -17.35 5.47
C ARG A 261 -17.66 -17.62 6.26
N TYR A 262 -18.80 -17.01 5.90
CA TYR A 262 -20.09 -17.25 6.56
C TYR A 262 -21.10 -18.04 5.72
N ARG A 263 -20.68 -18.60 4.57
CA ARG A 263 -21.57 -19.41 3.71
C ARG A 263 -21.45 -20.92 3.88
N ASP A 264 -20.43 -21.41 4.57
CA ASP A 264 -20.21 -22.85 4.79
C ASP A 264 -20.53 -23.29 6.23
N SER A 265 -21.54 -22.69 6.85
CA SER A 265 -22.02 -23.08 8.18
C SER A 265 -23.54 -23.19 8.21
N TYR A 266 -24.10 -23.98 7.30
CA TYR A 266 -25.43 -24.59 7.43
C TYR A 266 -25.46 -25.93 6.69
#